data_AF-A0A1B3Z9L4-F1
#
_entry.id   AF-A0A1B3Z9L4-F1
#
_cell.length_a   1.000
_cell.length_b   1.000
_cell.length_c   1.000
_cell.angle_alpha   90.00
_cell.angle_beta   90.00
_cell.angle_gamma   90.00
#
_symmetry.space_group_name_H-M   'P 1'
#
loop_
_entity.id
_entity.type
_entity.pdbx_description
1 polymer ?
#
loop_
_entity_poly.entity_id
_entity_poly.type
_entity_poly.pdbx_seq_one_letter_code
_entity_poly.pdbx_strand_id
1 'polypeptide(L)'
;MKHRLIPLLALTLALAACAHRVASSVQHTPDTPGFLLGVWHGFIFPVAWVLSLFVQGVAVYAVPNQGGWYDFGYFIGIVFLGVGSHRTRTVYVTRTVRR
;
A
#
# COMPACT_ATOMS: atom_id res chain seq x y z
N MET A 1 -17.18 -23.68 19.89
CA MET A 1 -16.14 -23.11 19.00
C MET A 1 -16.59 -23.03 17.52
N LYS A 2 -17.35 -24.01 16.99
CA LYS A 2 -17.82 -24.02 15.58
C LYS A 2 -18.75 -22.86 15.17
N HIS A 3 -19.59 -22.36 16.09
CA HIS A 3 -20.51 -21.25 15.81
C HIS A 3 -19.83 -19.89 15.61
N ARG A 4 -18.57 -19.72 16.05
CA ARG A 4 -17.79 -18.49 15.81
C ARG A 4 -17.04 -18.51 14.47
N LEU A 5 -16.86 -19.68 13.87
CA LEU A 5 -16.19 -19.84 12.57
C LEU A 5 -17.08 -19.41 11.40
N ILE A 6 -18.39 -19.61 11.51
CA ILE A 6 -19.37 -19.26 10.48
C ILE A 6 -19.39 -17.74 10.20
N PRO A 7 -19.54 -16.84 11.20
CA PRO A 7 -19.51 -15.41 10.94
C PRO A 7 -18.13 -14.92 10.48
N LEU A 8 -17.04 -15.55 10.96
CA LEU A 8 -15.69 -15.22 10.52
C LEU A 8 -15.47 -15.58 9.04
N LEU A 9 -15.93 -16.76 8.62
CA LEU A 9 -15.85 -17.21 7.23
C LEU A 9 -16.74 -16.37 6.29
N ALA A 10 -17.94 -16.03 6.74
CA ALA A 10 -18.83 -15.14 5.98
C ALA A 10 -18.20 -13.75 5.79
N LEU A 11 -17.56 -13.22 6.84
CA LEU A 11 -16.84 -11.95 6.79
C LEU A 11 -15.65 -12.01 5.82
N THR A 12 -14.82 -13.06 5.87
CA THR A 12 -13.67 -13.18 4.95
C THR A 12 -14.11 -13.34 3.49
N LEU A 13 -15.18 -14.08 3.21
CA LEU A 13 -15.75 -14.17 1.85
C LEU A 13 -16.29 -12.81 1.37
N ALA A 14 -16.97 -12.07 2.24
CA ALA A 14 -17.46 -10.74 1.91
C ALA A 14 -16.32 -9.75 1.62
N LEU A 15 -15.23 -9.79 2.39
CA LEU A 15 -14.04 -8.96 2.13
C LEU A 15 -13.32 -9.34 0.83
N ALA A 16 -13.30 -10.63 0.47
CA ALA A 16 -12.70 -11.10 -0.78
C ALA A 16 -13.43 -10.58 -2.03
N ALA A 17 -14.75 -10.36 -1.95
CA ALA A 17 -15.54 -9.81 -3.06
C ALA A 17 -15.22 -8.34 -3.38
N CYS A 18 -14.80 -7.54 -2.39
CA CYS A 18 -14.41 -6.14 -2.59
C CYS A 18 -13.03 -5.98 -3.26
N ALA A 19 -12.20 -7.02 -3.26
CA ALA A 19 -10.84 -6.98 -3.81
C ALA A 19 -10.77 -7.39 -5.30
N HIS A 20 -11.83 -7.14 -6.07
CA HIS A 20 -11.87 -7.46 -7.49
C HIS A 20 -10.88 -6.59 -8.28
N ARG A 21 -9.97 -7.22 -9.03
CA ARG A 21 -8.99 -6.57 -9.91
C ARG A 21 -9.43 -6.67 -11.37
N VAL A 22 -9.25 -5.60 -12.12
CA VAL A 22 -9.56 -5.57 -13.55
C VAL A 22 -8.49 -6.40 -14.29
N ALA A 23 -8.91 -7.41 -15.07
CA ALA A 23 -7.97 -8.32 -15.75
C ALA A 23 -6.98 -7.59 -16.69
N SER A 24 -7.35 -6.44 -17.23
CA SER A 24 -6.49 -5.63 -18.09
C SER A 24 -5.43 -4.81 -17.35
N SER A 25 -5.47 -4.72 -16.01
CA SER A 25 -4.51 -3.91 -15.25
C SER A 25 -3.18 -4.62 -15.01
N VAL A 26 -3.13 -5.94 -15.18
CA VAL A 26 -1.92 -6.75 -15.01
C VAL A 26 -1.47 -7.30 -16.35
N GLN A 27 -0.23 -7.03 -16.72
CA GLN A 27 0.40 -7.52 -17.94
C GLN A 27 1.81 -8.04 -17.62
N HIS A 28 2.26 -9.02 -18.39
CA HIS A 28 3.58 -9.63 -18.24
C HIS A 28 4.35 -9.54 -19.56
N THR A 29 4.39 -8.33 -20.12
CA THR A 29 5.23 -8.04 -21.29
C THR A 29 6.58 -7.45 -20.83
N PRO A 30 7.65 -7.53 -21.64
CA PRO A 30 8.96 -6.99 -21.28
C PRO A 30 8.94 -5.52 -20.87
N ASP A 31 8.04 -4.73 -21.47
CA ASP A 31 7.91 -3.30 -21.22
C ASP A 31 7.02 -2.97 -20.01
N THR A 32 6.43 -3.97 -19.37
CA THR A 32 5.51 -3.75 -18.25
C THR A 32 6.28 -3.42 -16.95
N PRO A 33 5.92 -2.35 -16.23
CA PRO A 33 6.57 -1.98 -14.96
C PRO A 33 6.53 -3.09 -13.92
N GLY A 34 7.72 -3.51 -13.48
CA GLY A 34 7.95 -4.52 -12.44
C GLY A 34 8.38 -3.93 -11.10
N PHE A 35 8.99 -4.75 -10.24
CA PHE A 35 9.34 -4.38 -8.86
C PHE A 35 10.16 -3.08 -8.73
N LEU A 36 11.26 -2.94 -9.47
CA LEU A 36 12.16 -1.78 -9.34
C LEU A 36 11.49 -0.46 -9.75
N LEU A 37 10.69 -0.49 -10.82
CA LEU A 37 9.87 0.64 -11.23
C LEU A 37 8.77 0.94 -10.20
N GLY A 38 8.23 -0.10 -9.55
CA GLY A 38 7.37 0.06 -8.39
C GLY A 38 8.03 0.88 -7.29
N VAL A 39 9.23 0.50 -6.86
CA VAL A 39 10.01 1.24 -5.84
C VAL A 39 10.21 2.70 -6.24
N TRP A 40 10.60 2.95 -7.49
CA TRP A 40 10.78 4.31 -8.00
C TRP A 40 9.49 5.11 -8.00
N HIS A 41 8.39 4.56 -8.52
CA HIS A 41 7.08 5.20 -8.55
C HIS A 41 6.54 5.50 -7.15
N GLY A 42 6.77 4.60 -6.19
CA GLY A 42 6.42 4.80 -4.79
C GLY A 42 7.21 5.94 -4.14
N PHE A 43 8.50 6.08 -4.48
CA PHE A 43 9.34 7.16 -3.96
C PHE A 43 8.93 8.55 -4.50
N ILE A 44 8.59 8.65 -5.79
CA ILE A 44 8.14 9.90 -6.41
C ILE A 44 6.65 10.20 -6.18
N PHE A 45 5.94 9.33 -5.45
CA PHE A 45 4.49 9.40 -5.24
C PHE A 45 3.96 10.80 -4.88
N PRO A 46 4.55 11.56 -3.92
CA PRO A 46 4.00 12.87 -3.56
C PRO A 46 4.03 13.85 -4.73
N VAL A 47 5.11 13.82 -5.52
CA VAL A 47 5.26 14.68 -6.70
C VAL A 47 4.30 14.25 -7.80
N ALA A 48 4.22 12.94 -8.08
CA ALA A 48 3.30 12.39 -9.08
C ALA A 48 1.84 12.71 -8.74
N TRP A 49 1.48 12.62 -7.46
CA TRP A 49 0.14 12.98 -6.97
C TRP A 49 -0.16 14.48 -7.18
N VAL A 50 0.73 15.38 -6.79
CA VAL A 50 0.53 16.82 -7.04
C VAL A 50 0.37 17.12 -8.53
N LEU A 51 1.23 16.54 -9.38
CA LEU A 51 1.15 16.74 -10.83
C LEU A 51 -0.13 16.19 -11.44
N SER A 52 -0.65 15.06 -10.93
CA SER A 52 -1.92 14.46 -11.40
C SER A 52 -3.13 15.38 -11.24
N LEU A 53 -3.08 16.36 -10.33
CA LEU A 53 -4.15 17.34 -10.13
C LEU A 53 -4.21 18.40 -11.24
N PHE A 54 -3.10 18.63 -11.94
CA PHE A 54 -2.97 19.71 -12.92
C PHE A 54 -2.76 19.20 -14.35
N VAL A 55 -2.14 18.02 -14.50
CA VAL A 55 -1.74 17.46 -15.80
C VAL A 55 -2.57 16.22 -16.11
N GLN A 56 -3.47 16.37 -17.06
CA GLN A 56 -4.29 15.28 -17.61
C GLN A 56 -3.36 14.32 -18.37
N GLY A 57 -3.04 13.18 -17.76
CA GLY A 57 -2.11 12.19 -18.31
C GLY A 57 -1.04 11.72 -17.32
N VAL A 58 -0.86 12.42 -16.20
CA VAL A 58 0.00 11.93 -15.12
C VAL A 58 -0.80 10.98 -14.24
N ALA A 59 -0.49 9.69 -14.36
CA ALA A 59 -1.00 8.68 -13.45
C ALA A 59 -0.05 8.54 -12.25
N VAL A 60 -0.63 8.52 -11.05
CA VAL A 60 0.11 8.30 -9.80
C VAL A 60 0.71 6.89 -9.75
N TYR A 61 0.10 5.96 -10.46
CA TYR A 61 0.39 4.55 -10.44
C TYR A 61 0.33 3.99 -11.87
N ALA A 62 1.31 3.17 -12.26
CA ALA A 62 1.39 2.64 -13.61
C ALA A 62 0.30 1.58 -13.86
N VAL A 63 -0.47 1.78 -14.92
CA VAL A 63 -1.44 0.80 -15.43
C VAL A 63 -1.24 0.69 -16.94
N PRO A 64 -1.00 -0.52 -17.49
CA PRO A 64 -0.85 -1.82 -16.82
C PRO A 64 0.52 -2.00 -16.12
N ASN A 65 0.59 -2.92 -15.15
CA ASN A 65 1.84 -3.29 -14.43
C ASN A 65 1.97 -4.82 -14.22
N GLN A 66 3.06 -5.30 -13.62
CA GLN A 66 3.29 -6.73 -13.38
C GLN A 66 2.53 -7.30 -12.16
N GLY A 67 1.59 -6.55 -11.59
CA GLY A 67 0.78 -6.92 -10.44
C GLY A 67 1.55 -6.84 -9.13
N GLY A 68 1.45 -7.91 -8.32
CA GLY A 68 1.87 -7.89 -6.92
C GLY A 68 3.33 -7.50 -6.65
N TRP A 69 4.26 -7.77 -7.57
CA TRP A 69 5.65 -7.33 -7.43
C TRP A 69 5.82 -5.82 -7.62
N TYR A 70 5.11 -5.23 -8.57
CA TYR A 70 5.09 -3.79 -8.74
C TYR A 70 4.43 -3.11 -7.54
N ASP A 71 3.31 -3.63 -7.06
CA ASP A 71 2.61 -3.16 -5.84
C ASP A 71 3.50 -3.19 -4.60
N PHE A 72 4.21 -4.31 -4.40
CA PHE A 72 5.14 -4.46 -3.30
C PHE A 72 6.28 -3.44 -3.38
N GLY A 73 6.85 -3.25 -4.56
CA GLY A 73 7.86 -2.21 -4.79
C GLY A 73 7.32 -0.80 -4.48
N TYR A 74 6.14 -0.48 -4.98
CA TYR A 74 5.47 0.80 -4.76
C TYR A 74 5.24 1.10 -3.27
N PHE A 75 4.76 0.11 -2.51
CA PHE A 75 4.63 0.21 -1.07
C PHE A 75 5.97 0.51 -0.38
N ILE A 76 7.02 -0.24 -0.74
CA ILE A 76 8.37 -0.01 -0.20
C ILE A 76 8.86 1.42 -0.51
N GLY A 77 8.68 1.89 -1.75
CA GLY A 77 9.03 3.25 -2.16
C GLY A 77 8.35 4.34 -1.33
N ILE A 78 7.07 4.17 -0.99
CA ILE A 78 6.34 5.10 -0.11
C ILE A 78 6.93 5.08 1.31
N VAL A 79 7.17 3.89 1.85
CA VAL A 79 7.67 3.74 3.23
C VAL A 79 9.04 4.39 3.42
N PHE A 80 9.88 4.43 2.37
CA PHE A 80 11.16 5.15 2.38
C PHE A 80 11.03 6.65 2.70
N LEU A 81 9.87 7.27 2.43
CA LEU A 81 9.62 8.69 2.75
C LEU A 81 9.39 8.95 4.25
N GLY A 82 9.43 7.92 5.10
CA GLY A 82 9.54 8.10 6.54
C GLY A 82 8.23 8.40 7.27
N VAL A 83 7.08 8.07 6.68
CA VAL A 83 5.72 8.27 7.25
C VAL A 83 5.46 7.57 8.61
N GLY A 84 6.42 6.84 9.17
CA GLY A 84 6.28 6.11 10.45
C GLY A 84 7.31 6.38 11.53
N SER A 85 8.35 7.20 11.31
CA SER A 85 9.40 7.44 12.32
C SER A 85 9.20 8.76 13.05
N HIS A 86 8.05 8.92 13.71
CA HIS A 86 7.93 9.94 14.74
C HIS A 86 8.69 9.45 15.97
N ARG A 87 9.75 10.18 16.36
CA ARG A 87 10.64 9.83 17.48
C ARG A 87 9.87 9.26 18.67
N THR A 88 10.06 7.98 18.96
CA THR A 88 9.60 7.41 20.22
C THR A 88 10.41 8.03 21.36
N ARG A 89 9.75 8.76 22.26
CA ARG A 89 10.39 9.28 23.48
C ARG A 89 10.27 8.23 24.58
N THR A 90 11.40 7.75 25.08
CA THR A 90 11.42 6.94 26.30
C THR A 90 11.03 7.81 27.49
N VAL A 91 9.95 7.43 28.20
CA VAL A 91 9.53 8.08 29.45
C VAL A 91 9.93 7.19 30.62
N TYR A 92 10.85 7.66 31.45
CA TYR A 92 11.21 6.99 32.70
C TYR A 92 10.22 7.41 33.79
N VAL A 93 9.43 6.46 34.29
CA VAL A 93 8.51 6.70 35.41
C VAL A 93 9.26 6.38 36.71
N THR A 94 9.63 7.42 37.45
CA THR A 94 10.40 7.25 38.70
C THR A 94 9.51 6.93 39.90
N ARG A 95 8.26 7.39 39.93
CA ARG A 95 7.32 7.11 41.03
C ARG A 95 5.89 7.13 40.55
N THR A 96 5.13 6.11 40.93
CA THR A 96 3.67 6.06 40.74
C THR A 96 3.01 6.30 42.09
N VAL A 97 2.26 7.38 42.23
CA VAL A 97 1.48 7.67 43.45
C VAL A 97 0.08 7.09 43.26
N ARG A 98 -0.29 6.10 44.08
CA ARG A 98 -1.64 5.52 44.10
C ARG A 98 -2.43 6.21 45.22
N ARG A 99 -3.57 6.79 44.88
CA ARG A 99 -4.48 7.45 45.83
C ARG A 99 -5.44 6.43 46.44
#